data_AF-A0A7Z7IS60-F1
#
_entry.id   AF-A0A7Z7IS60-F1
#
_cell.length_a   1.000
_cell.length_b   1.000
_cell.length_c   1.000
_cell.angle_alpha   90.00
_cell.angle_beta   90.00
_cell.angle_gamma   90.00
#
_symmetry.space_group_name_H-M   'P 1'
#
loop_
_entity.id
_entity.type
_entity.pdbx_description
1 polymer ?
#
loop_
_entity_poly.entity_id
_entity_poly.type
_entity_poly.pdbx_seq_one_letter_code
_entity_poly.pdbx_strand_id
1 'polypeptide(L)'
;MMRVARRSAMQARTQAANQMHAVIVTAPEHVRERLRRLSIPKLAATAARFRPGPVATLEVASKLALKSLAVRYQYLSEEITTLDSEIERLARQVAPNLFQVKGIGPDTGAALLTAVGDNPDRLHSEAAFARMCGAAPIPASSGKTNRHRLSRGGNREANRALYMLAINRLSYDPRARAYAARRSAEGKTKPEIIRCLKRYLAREIFRVLTCDNLTTTPTTPPRNQQAA
;
A
#
# COMPACT_ATOMS: atom_id res chain seq x y z
N MET A 1 4.82 -4.50 14.01
CA MET A 1 5.52 -3.27 14.44
C MET A 1 6.07 -2.44 13.28
N MET A 2 6.99 -2.94 12.46
CA MET A 2 7.61 -2.14 11.36
C MET A 2 6.62 -1.49 10.38
N ARG A 3 5.54 -2.20 10.00
CA ARG A 3 4.48 -1.61 9.15
C ARG A 3 3.78 -0.41 9.77
N VAL A 4 3.66 -0.37 11.11
CA VAL A 4 3.06 0.76 11.84
C VAL A 4 3.97 1.98 11.73
N ALA A 5 5.26 1.82 12.02
CA ALA A 5 6.26 2.88 11.85
C ALA A 5 6.28 3.41 10.41
N ARG A 6 6.34 2.50 9.42
CA ARG A 6 6.34 2.85 7.99
C ARG A 6 5.11 3.67 7.59
N ARG A 7 3.93 3.27 8.07
CA ARG A 7 2.68 3.99 7.78
C ARG A 7 2.68 5.39 8.39
N SER A 8 3.16 5.53 9.62
CA SER A 8 3.35 6.83 10.27
C SER A 8 4.28 7.73 9.46
N ALA A 9 5.45 7.21 9.08
CA ALA A 9 6.42 7.94 8.25
C ALA A 9 5.83 8.36 6.89
N MET A 10 5.08 7.48 6.23
CA MET A 10 4.40 7.78 4.97
C MET A 10 3.38 8.92 5.11
N GLN A 11 2.60 8.92 6.19
CA GLN A 11 1.62 9.97 6.47
C GLN A 11 2.32 11.32 6.72
N ALA A 12 3.34 11.33 7.57
CA ALA A 12 4.12 12.52 7.87
C ALA A 12 4.85 13.06 6.63
N ARG A 13 5.38 12.19 5.75
CA ARG A 13 6.04 12.59 4.50
C ARG A 13 5.04 13.24 3.54
N THR A 14 3.85 12.66 3.42
CA THR A 14 2.77 13.20 2.60
C THR A 14 2.31 14.56 3.13
N GLN A 15 2.19 14.70 4.46
CA GLN A 15 1.87 15.98 5.09
C GLN A 15 2.94 17.04 4.79
N ALA A 16 4.22 16.70 4.92
CA ALA A 16 5.32 17.61 4.58
C ALA A 16 5.26 18.05 3.11
N ALA A 17 4.98 17.14 2.18
CA ALA A 17 4.81 17.46 0.76
C ALA A 17 3.65 18.44 0.51
N ASN A 18 2.49 18.19 1.13
CA ASN A 18 1.32 19.05 1.01
C ASN A 18 1.59 20.44 1.62
N GLN A 19 2.27 20.49 2.76
CA GLN A 19 2.66 21.75 3.41
C GLN A 19 3.66 22.55 2.56
N MET A 20 4.63 21.90 1.90
CA MET A 20 5.53 22.58 0.96
C MET A 20 4.74 23.23 -0.19
N HIS A 21 3.77 22.53 -0.77
CA HIS A 21 2.90 23.11 -1.78
C HIS A 21 2.09 24.30 -1.26
N ALA A 22 1.51 24.18 -0.06
CA ALA A 22 0.76 25.27 0.56
C ALA A 22 1.63 26.52 0.78
N VAL A 23 2.87 26.36 1.25
CA VAL A 23 3.82 27.48 1.41
C VAL A 23 4.18 28.11 0.07
N ILE A 24 4.35 27.32 -1.00
CA ILE A 24 4.64 27.86 -2.34
C ILE A 24 3.49 28.75 -2.85
N VAL A 25 2.23 28.34 -2.59
CA VAL A 25 1.05 29.10 -3.01
C VAL A 25 1.01 30.50 -2.38
N THR A 26 1.50 30.66 -1.15
CA THR A 26 1.51 31.95 -0.44
C THR A 26 2.87 32.67 -0.49
N ALA A 27 3.91 32.04 -1.02
CA ALA A 27 5.25 32.63 -1.14
C ALA A 27 5.28 33.81 -2.15
N PRO A 28 6.26 34.72 -2.02
CA PRO A 28 6.52 35.78 -3.00
C PRO A 28 6.72 35.23 -4.42
N GLU A 29 6.35 36.01 -5.44
CA GLU A 29 6.24 35.53 -6.83
C GLU A 29 7.54 34.91 -7.36
N HIS A 30 8.70 35.56 -7.16
CA HIS A 30 9.99 35.03 -7.61
C HIS A 30 10.37 33.69 -6.95
N VAL A 31 9.95 33.46 -5.70
CA VAL A 31 10.14 32.16 -5.03
C VAL A 31 9.16 31.14 -5.60
N ARG A 32 7.91 31.53 -5.79
CA ARG A 32 6.83 30.68 -6.30
C ARG A 32 7.13 30.20 -7.71
N GLU A 33 7.50 31.09 -8.63
CA GLU A 33 7.75 30.76 -10.03
C GLU A 33 8.87 29.73 -10.19
N ARG A 34 9.93 29.87 -9.39
CA ARG A 34 11.07 28.94 -9.40
C ARG A 34 10.70 27.53 -8.94
N LEU A 35 9.70 27.40 -8.06
CA LEU A 35 9.39 26.13 -7.38
C LEU A 35 8.12 25.44 -7.89
N ARG A 36 7.12 26.19 -8.39
CA ARG A 36 5.78 25.66 -8.72
C ARG A 36 5.76 24.54 -9.75
N ARG A 37 6.76 24.49 -10.64
CA ARG A 37 6.86 23.48 -11.72
C ARG A 37 7.68 22.25 -11.32
N LEU A 38 8.29 22.26 -10.14
CA LEU A 38 9.11 21.13 -9.68
C LEU A 38 8.23 19.99 -9.17
N SER A 39 8.62 18.75 -9.49
CA SER A 39 8.05 17.59 -8.80
C SER A 39 8.42 17.62 -7.33
N ILE A 40 7.58 17.02 -6.47
CA ILE A 40 7.82 16.98 -5.01
C ILE A 40 9.25 16.57 -4.63
N PRO A 41 9.86 15.51 -5.21
CA PRO A 41 11.24 15.14 -4.88
C PRO A 41 12.26 16.21 -5.27
N LYS A 42 12.11 16.82 -6.47
CA LYS A 42 12.99 17.91 -6.93
C LYS A 42 12.80 19.17 -6.10
N LEU A 43 11.56 19.46 -5.69
CA LEU A 43 11.22 20.55 -4.81
C LEU A 43 11.90 20.37 -3.45
N ALA A 44 11.75 19.20 -2.82
CA ALA A 44 12.38 18.91 -1.54
C ALA A 44 13.92 19.01 -1.65
N ALA A 45 14.52 18.41 -2.67
CA ALA A 45 15.96 18.51 -2.91
C ALA A 45 16.45 19.96 -3.07
N THR A 46 15.67 20.81 -3.74
CA THR A 46 16.00 22.22 -3.96
C THR A 46 15.83 23.03 -2.67
N ALA A 47 14.69 22.88 -1.98
CA ALA A 47 14.36 23.63 -0.77
C ALA A 47 15.27 23.26 0.42
N ALA A 48 15.66 21.99 0.55
CA ALA A 48 16.59 21.54 1.58
C ALA A 48 17.95 22.27 1.52
N ARG A 49 18.35 22.74 0.33
CA ARG A 49 19.60 23.48 0.10
C ARG A 49 19.50 24.97 0.36
N PHE A 50 18.33 25.51 0.71
CA PHE A 50 18.20 26.93 1.02
C PHE A 50 19.08 27.32 2.22
N ARG A 51 19.63 28.53 2.17
CA ARG A 51 20.41 29.15 3.23
C ARG A 51 19.72 30.46 3.63
N PRO A 52 18.53 30.39 4.26
CA PRO A 52 17.86 31.59 4.74
C PRO A 52 18.72 32.26 5.82
N GLY A 53 18.90 33.57 5.72
CA GLY A 53 19.48 34.37 6.80
C GLY A 53 18.46 34.64 7.92
N PRO A 54 18.72 35.66 8.77
CA PRO A 54 17.76 36.10 9.77
C PRO A 54 16.39 36.44 9.17
N VAL A 55 15.32 36.00 9.81
CA VAL A 55 13.95 36.15 9.28
C VAL A 55 13.49 37.58 9.44
N ALA A 56 13.68 38.38 8.38
CA ALA A 56 13.24 39.78 8.31
C ALA A 56 12.20 40.03 7.21
N THR A 57 12.02 39.09 6.27
CA THR A 57 11.09 39.24 5.14
C THR A 57 10.28 37.96 4.90
N LEU A 58 9.14 38.11 4.22
CA LEU A 58 8.30 36.98 3.82
C LEU A 58 9.06 35.97 2.94
N GLU A 59 10.00 36.44 2.12
CA GLU A 59 10.86 35.57 1.32
C GLU A 59 11.73 34.68 2.21
N VAL A 60 12.43 35.27 3.20
CA VAL A 60 13.32 34.52 4.08
C VAL A 60 12.50 33.55 4.95
N ALA A 61 11.35 33.99 5.47
CA ALA A 61 10.42 33.15 6.21
C ALA A 61 9.93 31.95 5.37
N SER A 62 9.53 32.19 4.12
CA SER A 62 9.08 31.14 3.20
C SER A 62 10.19 30.14 2.89
N LYS A 63 11.42 30.62 2.62
CA LYS A 63 12.58 29.75 2.37
C LYS A 63 12.94 28.91 3.60
N LEU A 64 12.86 29.48 4.81
CA LEU A 64 13.10 28.75 6.05
C LEU A 64 12.06 27.64 6.28
N ALA A 65 10.77 27.96 6.12
CA ALA A 65 9.68 26.99 6.23
C ALA A 65 9.84 25.86 5.20
N LEU A 66 10.09 26.21 3.94
CA LEU A 66 10.33 25.23 2.86
C LEU A 66 11.53 24.34 3.16
N LYS A 67 12.64 24.90 3.65
CA LYS A 67 13.81 24.11 4.04
C LYS A 67 13.48 23.11 5.13
N SER A 68 12.83 23.55 6.21
CA SER A 68 12.46 22.70 7.34
C SER A 68 11.58 21.51 6.89
N LEU A 69 10.54 21.79 6.09
CA LEU A 69 9.65 20.76 5.55
C LEU A 69 10.36 19.82 4.57
N ALA A 70 11.27 20.34 3.75
CA ALA A 70 12.04 19.56 2.79
C ALA A 70 13.01 18.58 3.46
N VAL A 71 13.73 19.03 4.50
CA VAL A 71 14.61 18.16 5.29
C VAL A 71 13.79 17.04 5.95
N ARG A 72 12.63 17.37 6.53
CA ARG A 72 11.71 16.36 7.08
C ARG A 72 11.24 15.37 6.01
N TYR A 73 10.88 15.85 4.82
CA TYR A 73 10.48 14.99 3.71
C TYR A 73 11.59 14.01 3.30
N GLN A 74 12.85 14.48 3.24
CA GLN A 74 14.01 13.66 2.91
C GLN A 74 14.26 12.59 3.96
N TYR A 75 14.34 12.98 5.24
CA TYR A 75 14.50 12.06 6.35
C TYR A 75 13.44 10.96 6.35
N LEU A 76 12.16 11.34 6.24
CA LEU A 76 11.06 10.36 6.20
C LEU A 76 11.10 9.48 4.95
N SER A 77 11.66 9.97 3.84
CA SER A 77 11.84 9.15 2.63
C SER A 77 12.88 8.06 2.86
N GLU A 78 13.99 8.38 3.51
CA GLU A 78 15.05 7.44 3.88
C GLU A 78 14.56 6.42 4.91
N GLU A 79 13.81 6.87 5.93
CA GLU A 79 13.18 6.00 6.92
C GLU A 79 12.22 4.99 6.25
N ILE A 80 11.37 5.46 5.32
CA ILE A 80 10.46 4.58 4.57
C ILE A 80 11.24 3.56 3.74
N THR A 81 12.31 3.98 3.04
CA THR A 81 13.14 3.06 2.23
C THR A 81 13.80 1.99 3.11
N THR A 82 14.30 2.39 4.27
CA THR A 82 14.91 1.45 5.25
C THR A 82 13.88 0.44 5.73
N LEU A 83 12.71 0.91 6.15
CA LEU A 83 11.61 0.04 6.61
C LEU A 83 11.07 -0.86 5.50
N ASP A 84 10.95 -0.35 4.27
CA ASP A 84 10.55 -1.15 3.10
C ASP A 84 11.52 -2.31 2.86
N SER A 85 12.83 -2.04 2.95
CA SER A 85 13.87 -3.04 2.74
C SER A 85 13.81 -4.16 3.80
N GLU A 86 13.69 -3.80 5.09
CA GLU A 86 13.58 -4.80 6.16
C GLU A 86 12.28 -5.60 6.12
N ILE A 87 11.16 -4.93 5.82
CA ILE A 87 9.87 -5.60 5.64
C ILE A 87 9.95 -6.59 4.48
N GLU A 88 10.54 -6.19 3.35
CA GLU A 88 10.70 -7.05 2.19
C GLU A 88 11.58 -8.27 2.49
N ARG A 89 12.74 -8.04 3.12
CA ARG A 89 13.68 -9.09 3.49
C ARG A 89 12.99 -10.18 4.33
N LEU A 90 12.29 -9.79 5.39
CA LEU A 90 11.59 -10.73 6.28
C LEU A 90 10.39 -11.38 5.59
N ALA A 91 9.61 -10.62 4.84
CA ALA A 91 8.41 -11.15 4.19
C ALA A 91 8.75 -12.12 3.05
N ARG A 92 9.88 -11.93 2.35
CA ARG A 92 10.40 -12.89 1.36
C ARG A 92 10.90 -14.19 2.00
N GLN A 93 11.39 -14.15 3.23
CA GLN A 93 11.78 -15.36 3.97
C GLN A 93 10.55 -16.22 4.32
N VAL A 94 9.41 -15.58 4.61
CA VAL A 94 8.18 -16.28 5.00
C VAL A 94 7.37 -16.77 3.79
N ALA A 95 7.25 -15.95 2.74
CA ALA A 95 6.41 -16.27 1.58
C ALA A 95 7.07 -15.79 0.27
N PRO A 96 8.12 -16.48 -0.20
CA PRO A 96 8.89 -16.05 -1.37
C PRO A 96 8.05 -15.97 -2.65
N ASN A 97 7.11 -16.90 -2.86
CA ASN A 97 6.28 -16.92 -4.07
C ASN A 97 5.24 -15.80 -4.08
N LEU A 98 4.80 -15.31 -2.92
CA LEU A 98 3.97 -14.12 -2.83
C LEU A 98 4.68 -12.90 -3.47
N PHE A 99 5.98 -12.76 -3.25
CA PHE A 99 6.78 -11.67 -3.82
C PHE A 99 7.20 -11.89 -5.28
N GLN A 100 6.89 -13.04 -5.87
CA GLN A 100 6.99 -13.24 -7.32
C GLN A 100 5.75 -12.70 -8.06
N VAL A 101 4.63 -12.48 -7.34
CA VAL A 101 3.42 -11.89 -7.93
C VAL A 101 3.67 -10.42 -8.26
N LYS A 102 3.64 -10.10 -9.55
CA LYS A 102 3.86 -8.73 -10.04
C LYS A 102 2.87 -7.74 -9.40
N GLY A 103 3.41 -6.65 -8.84
CA GLY A 103 2.62 -5.60 -8.18
C GLY A 103 2.45 -5.80 -6.68
N ILE A 104 2.92 -6.94 -6.13
CA ILE A 104 3.11 -7.08 -4.68
C ILE A 104 4.43 -6.42 -4.31
N GLY A 105 4.34 -5.39 -3.47
CA GLY A 105 5.49 -4.75 -2.83
C GLY A 105 5.49 -4.98 -1.31
N PRO A 106 6.47 -4.42 -0.58
CA PRO A 106 6.70 -4.74 0.84
C PRO A 106 5.47 -4.49 1.71
N ASP A 107 4.82 -3.32 1.60
CA ASP A 107 3.62 -2.99 2.37
C ASP A 107 2.43 -3.92 2.05
N THR A 108 2.16 -4.15 0.76
CA THR A 108 1.03 -4.98 0.30
C THR A 108 1.23 -6.44 0.70
N GLY A 109 2.41 -7.00 0.47
CA GLY A 109 2.75 -8.38 0.82
C GLY A 109 2.70 -8.58 2.33
N ALA A 110 3.36 -7.71 3.09
CA ALA A 110 3.35 -7.82 4.54
C ALA A 110 1.96 -7.56 5.16
N ALA A 111 1.09 -6.75 4.52
CA ALA A 111 -0.31 -6.60 4.93
C ALA A 111 -1.11 -7.89 4.77
N LEU A 112 -0.91 -8.58 3.66
CA LEU A 112 -1.57 -9.86 3.39
C LEU A 112 -1.07 -10.93 4.37
N LEU A 113 0.24 -11.04 4.58
CA LEU A 113 0.83 -11.98 5.53
C LEU A 113 0.38 -11.70 6.97
N THR A 114 0.38 -10.43 7.41
CA THR A 114 -0.13 -10.05 8.74
C THR A 114 -1.61 -10.42 8.91
N ALA A 115 -2.41 -10.30 7.84
CA ALA A 115 -3.83 -10.64 7.90
C ALA A 115 -4.09 -12.14 7.93
N VAL A 116 -3.25 -12.94 7.28
CA VAL A 116 -3.25 -14.41 7.37
C VAL A 116 -2.82 -14.83 8.78
N GLY A 117 -1.82 -14.16 9.34
CA GLY A 117 -1.22 -14.50 10.62
C GLY A 117 -0.40 -15.80 10.56
N ASP A 118 0.05 -16.27 11.72
CA ASP A 118 0.94 -17.43 11.84
C ASP A 118 0.21 -18.79 11.72
N ASN A 119 -1.12 -18.78 11.52
CA ASN A 119 -1.95 -19.98 11.45
C ASN A 119 -2.57 -20.15 10.05
N PRO A 120 -1.80 -20.65 9.07
CA PRO A 120 -2.31 -20.91 7.72
C PRO A 120 -3.48 -21.89 7.70
N ASP A 121 -3.59 -22.77 8.71
CA ASP A 121 -4.69 -23.72 8.86
C ASP A 121 -6.06 -23.03 8.98
N ARG A 122 -6.13 -21.77 9.41
CA ARG A 122 -7.40 -21.01 9.44
C ARG A 122 -7.94 -20.69 8.04
N LEU A 123 -7.13 -20.86 7.00
CA LEU A 123 -7.49 -20.58 5.61
C LEU A 123 -7.97 -21.84 4.89
N HIS A 124 -9.13 -22.36 5.31
CA HIS A 124 -9.71 -23.57 4.74
C HIS A 124 -10.23 -23.43 3.29
N SER A 125 -10.34 -22.22 2.74
CA SER A 125 -10.79 -22.02 1.34
C SER A 125 -10.50 -20.63 0.76
N GLU A 126 -10.50 -20.54 -0.57
CA GLU A 126 -10.46 -19.26 -1.32
C GLU A 126 -11.58 -18.29 -0.89
N ALA A 127 -12.73 -18.81 -0.46
CA ALA A 127 -13.86 -18.03 0.00
C ALA A 127 -13.63 -17.48 1.41
N ALA A 128 -13.07 -18.30 2.31
CA ALA A 128 -12.67 -17.87 3.65
C ALA A 128 -11.65 -16.74 3.59
N PHE A 129 -10.62 -16.88 2.74
CA PHE A 129 -9.62 -15.83 2.54
C PHE A 129 -10.22 -14.52 2.00
N ALA A 130 -11.13 -14.60 1.02
CA ALA A 130 -11.79 -13.40 0.51
C ALA A 130 -12.72 -12.73 1.55
N ARG A 131 -13.39 -13.50 2.41
CA ARG A 131 -14.17 -12.93 3.53
C ARG A 131 -13.26 -12.24 4.53
N MET A 132 -12.17 -12.88 4.92
CA MET A 132 -11.15 -12.32 5.81
C MET A 132 -10.58 -11.01 5.27
N CYS A 133 -10.24 -10.95 3.98
CA CYS A 133 -9.75 -9.72 3.34
C CYS A 133 -10.86 -8.69 3.06
N GLY A 134 -12.12 -8.97 3.38
CA GLY A 134 -13.27 -8.10 3.06
C GLY A 134 -13.52 -7.92 1.55
N ALA A 135 -13.02 -8.86 0.72
CA ALA A 135 -13.19 -8.88 -0.73
C ALA A 135 -14.35 -9.78 -1.19
N ALA A 136 -14.95 -10.54 -0.28
CA ALA A 136 -16.17 -11.29 -0.57
C ALA A 136 -17.33 -10.32 -0.89
N PRO A 137 -18.01 -10.50 -2.04
CA PRO A 137 -19.14 -9.66 -2.39
C PRO A 137 -20.32 -9.96 -1.46
N ILE A 138 -20.97 -8.92 -0.92
CA ILE A 138 -22.18 -9.05 -0.11
C ILE A 138 -23.38 -8.58 -0.93
N PRO A 139 -24.39 -9.44 -1.17
CA PRO A 139 -25.62 -9.02 -1.84
C PRO A 139 -26.24 -7.82 -1.14
N ALA A 140 -26.58 -6.80 -1.92
CA ALA A 140 -27.25 -5.58 -1.49
C ALA A 140 -28.27 -5.19 -2.56
N SER A 141 -29.12 -6.17 -2.86
CA SER A 141 -30.09 -6.18 -3.94
C SER A 141 -31.48 -6.01 -3.34
N SER A 142 -32.32 -5.14 -3.92
CA SER A 142 -33.77 -5.14 -3.69
C SER A 142 -34.51 -5.30 -5.01
N GLY A 143 -35.53 -6.16 -5.03
CA GLY A 143 -36.37 -6.42 -6.19
C GLY A 143 -35.57 -6.75 -7.46
N LYS A 144 -35.56 -5.82 -8.42
CA LYS A 144 -34.97 -5.98 -9.78
C LYS A 144 -33.49 -5.60 -9.88
N THR A 145 -32.85 -5.12 -8.80
CA THR A 145 -31.46 -4.65 -8.84
C THR A 145 -30.51 -5.72 -8.31
N ASN A 146 -29.51 -6.12 -9.09
CA ASN A 146 -28.45 -7.02 -8.61
C ASN A 146 -27.18 -6.23 -8.27
N ARG A 147 -27.03 -5.81 -7.01
CA ARG A 147 -25.90 -5.01 -6.55
C ARG A 147 -25.20 -5.66 -5.37
N HIS A 148 -23.91 -5.37 -5.24
CA HIS A 148 -23.08 -5.88 -4.15
C HIS A 148 -22.40 -4.75 -3.41
N ARG A 149 -22.51 -4.76 -2.08
CA ARG A 149 -21.85 -3.80 -1.19
C ARG A 149 -20.49 -4.30 -0.72
N LEU A 150 -19.70 -3.35 -0.21
CA LEU A 150 -18.42 -3.64 0.45
C LEU A 150 -18.66 -4.39 1.77
N SER A 151 -17.87 -5.43 2.03
CA SER A 151 -17.82 -6.06 3.35
C SER A 151 -17.07 -5.17 4.35
N ARG A 152 -17.74 -4.80 5.45
CA ARG A 152 -17.17 -3.96 6.52
C ARG A 152 -16.42 -4.77 7.60
N GLY A 153 -16.65 -6.08 7.68
CA GLY A 153 -16.13 -6.95 8.75
C GLY A 153 -14.77 -7.60 8.49
N GLY A 154 -14.21 -7.45 7.29
CA GLY A 154 -12.88 -7.99 6.97
C GLY A 154 -11.72 -7.10 7.42
N ASN A 155 -10.50 -7.65 7.39
CA ASN A 155 -9.26 -6.93 7.65
C ASN A 155 -9.10 -5.77 6.64
N ARG A 156 -9.12 -4.54 7.15
CA ARG A 156 -9.09 -3.32 6.33
C ARG A 156 -7.78 -3.10 5.62
N GLU A 157 -6.68 -3.57 6.20
CA GLU A 157 -5.36 -3.45 5.59
C GLU A 157 -5.19 -4.43 4.43
N ALA A 158 -5.59 -5.69 4.61
CA ALA A 158 -5.64 -6.65 3.50
C ALA A 158 -6.59 -6.18 2.39
N ASN A 159 -7.73 -5.59 2.75
CA ASN A 159 -8.66 -5.04 1.78
C ASN A 159 -8.05 -3.88 0.96
N ARG A 160 -7.29 -3.00 1.62
CA ARG A 160 -6.52 -1.92 1.00
C ARG A 160 -5.40 -2.50 0.11
N ALA A 161 -4.69 -3.52 0.57
CA ALA A 161 -3.65 -4.20 -0.20
C ALA A 161 -4.20 -4.76 -1.52
N LEU A 162 -5.33 -5.49 -1.47
CA LEU A 162 -6.02 -5.98 -2.66
C LEU A 162 -6.50 -4.85 -3.58
N TYR A 163 -6.96 -3.73 -3.01
CA TYR A 163 -7.34 -2.56 -3.80
C TYR A 163 -6.13 -1.96 -4.54
N MET A 164 -5.02 -1.72 -3.84
CA MET A 164 -3.80 -1.18 -4.44
C MET A 164 -3.27 -2.10 -5.53
N LEU A 165 -3.29 -3.41 -5.31
CA LEU A 165 -2.91 -4.40 -6.31
C LEU A 165 -3.84 -4.37 -7.53
N ALA A 166 -5.16 -4.23 -7.33
CA ALA A 166 -6.12 -4.10 -8.43
C ALA A 166 -5.86 -2.85 -9.29
N ILE A 167 -5.61 -1.70 -8.65
CA ILE A 167 -5.29 -0.45 -9.37
C ILE A 167 -3.97 -0.57 -10.11
N ASN A 168 -2.94 -1.13 -9.46
CA ASN A 168 -1.64 -1.34 -10.08
C ASN A 168 -1.78 -2.28 -11.31
N ARG A 169 -2.51 -3.39 -11.16
CA ARG A 169 -2.72 -4.35 -12.24
C ARG A 169 -3.48 -3.75 -13.42
N LEU A 170 -4.44 -2.86 -13.19
CA LEU A 170 -5.10 -2.12 -14.27
C LEU A 170 -4.14 -1.20 -15.06
N SER A 171 -3.04 -0.76 -14.46
CA SER A 171 -2.07 0.11 -15.15
C SER A 171 -1.18 -0.66 -16.14
N TYR A 172 -0.82 -1.92 -15.84
CA TYR A 172 0.16 -2.66 -16.64
C TYR A 172 -0.38 -3.93 -17.32
N ASP A 173 -1.39 -4.60 -16.76
CA ASP A 173 -1.86 -5.92 -17.25
C ASP A 173 -2.93 -5.75 -18.34
N PRO A 174 -2.66 -6.16 -19.60
CA PRO A 174 -3.65 -6.12 -20.67
C PRO A 174 -4.91 -6.94 -20.36
N ARG A 175 -4.78 -8.07 -19.64
CA ARG A 175 -5.93 -8.93 -19.29
C ARG A 175 -6.86 -8.23 -18.30
N ALA A 176 -6.30 -7.54 -17.31
CA ALA A 176 -7.08 -6.76 -16.36
C ALA A 176 -7.79 -5.58 -17.03
N ARG A 177 -7.13 -4.91 -17.98
CA ARG A 177 -7.74 -3.83 -18.79
C ARG A 177 -8.87 -4.34 -19.67
N ALA A 178 -8.65 -5.45 -20.39
CA ALA A 178 -9.68 -6.08 -21.22
C ALA A 178 -10.88 -6.54 -20.39
N TYR A 179 -10.64 -7.14 -19.22
CA TYR A 179 -11.70 -7.50 -18.28
C TYR A 179 -12.49 -6.27 -17.83
N ALA A 180 -11.80 -5.19 -17.42
CA ALA A 180 -12.45 -3.95 -17.00
C ALA A 180 -13.29 -3.33 -18.11
N ALA A 181 -12.76 -3.26 -19.34
CA ALA A 181 -13.48 -2.76 -20.51
C ALA A 181 -14.76 -3.57 -20.78
N ARG A 182 -14.67 -4.91 -20.75
CA ARG A 182 -15.84 -5.78 -20.89
C ARG A 182 -16.88 -5.52 -19.80
N ARG A 183 -16.47 -5.45 -18.53
CA ARG A 183 -17.41 -5.18 -17.42
C ARG A 183 -18.03 -3.78 -17.51
N SER A 184 -17.30 -2.78 -18.00
CA SER A 184 -17.84 -1.45 -18.29
C SER A 184 -18.91 -1.50 -19.37
N ALA A 185 -18.68 -2.27 -20.45
CA ALA A 185 -19.67 -2.46 -21.52
C ALA A 185 -20.95 -3.17 -21.03
N GLU A 186 -20.84 -4.04 -20.02
CA GLU A 186 -21.98 -4.65 -19.33
C GLU A 186 -22.69 -3.69 -18.33
N GLY A 187 -22.31 -2.40 -18.29
CA GLY A 187 -22.94 -1.40 -17.43
C GLY A 187 -22.44 -1.35 -15.98
N LYS A 188 -21.35 -2.05 -15.63
CA LYS A 188 -20.79 -1.97 -14.28
C LYS A 188 -20.04 -0.66 -14.04
N THR A 189 -20.24 -0.10 -12.85
CA THR A 189 -19.49 1.05 -12.37
C THR A 189 -18.05 0.68 -12.01
N LYS A 190 -17.13 1.66 -12.05
CA LYS A 190 -15.72 1.46 -11.65
C LYS A 190 -15.55 0.80 -10.26
N PRO A 191 -16.31 1.18 -9.21
CA PRO A 191 -16.25 0.48 -7.92
C PRO A 191 -16.66 -1.00 -8.01
N GLU A 192 -17.65 -1.35 -8.82
CA GLU A 192 -18.08 -2.74 -9.00
C GLU A 192 -17.03 -3.57 -9.75
N ILE A 193 -16.40 -2.99 -10.76
CA ILE A 193 -15.28 -3.61 -11.49
C ILE A 193 -14.12 -3.88 -10.53
N ILE A 194 -13.74 -2.89 -9.73
CA ILE A 194 -12.67 -3.04 -8.73
C ILE A 194 -13.01 -4.13 -7.70
N ARG A 195 -14.28 -4.23 -7.25
CA ARG A 195 -14.70 -5.33 -6.36
C ARG A 195 -14.51 -6.70 -7.01
N CYS A 196 -14.87 -6.84 -8.29
CA CYS A 196 -14.66 -8.08 -9.04
C CYS A 196 -13.17 -8.43 -9.13
N LEU A 197 -12.32 -7.45 -9.46
CA LEU A 197 -10.87 -7.63 -9.53
C LEU A 197 -10.27 -8.02 -8.17
N LYS A 198 -10.69 -7.37 -7.09
CA LYS A 198 -10.25 -7.73 -5.73
C LYS A 198 -10.62 -9.17 -5.36
N ARG A 199 -11.80 -9.65 -5.76
CA ARG A 199 -12.19 -11.05 -5.52
C ARG A 199 -11.33 -12.03 -6.31
N TYR A 200 -11.01 -11.70 -7.57
CA TYR A 200 -10.09 -12.47 -8.41
C TYR A 200 -8.69 -12.51 -7.80
N LEU A 201 -8.14 -11.35 -7.42
CA LEU A 201 -6.84 -11.25 -6.77
C LEU A 201 -6.79 -12.01 -5.45
N ALA A 202 -7.85 -11.98 -4.66
CA ALA A 202 -7.92 -12.76 -3.42
C ALA A 202 -7.82 -14.27 -3.70
N ARG A 203 -8.44 -14.76 -4.79
CA ARG A 203 -8.29 -16.15 -5.23
C ARG A 203 -6.86 -16.46 -5.67
N GLU A 204 -6.26 -15.60 -6.48
CA GLU A 204 -4.88 -15.75 -6.97
C GLU A 204 -3.89 -15.81 -5.80
N ILE A 205 -3.97 -14.85 -4.88
CA ILE A 205 -3.11 -14.78 -3.70
C ILE A 205 -3.31 -15.97 -2.77
N PHE A 206 -4.57 -16.41 -2.55
CA PHE A 206 -4.83 -17.60 -1.74
C PHE A 206 -4.07 -18.81 -2.29
N ARG A 207 -4.13 -19.04 -3.61
CA ARG A 207 -3.43 -20.17 -4.24
C ARG A 207 -1.93 -20.08 -4.04
N VAL A 208 -1.34 -18.90 -4.20
CA VAL A 208 0.10 -18.69 -3.98
C VAL A 208 0.47 -19.01 -2.53
N LEU A 209 -0.29 -18.49 -1.56
CA LEU A 209 -0.02 -18.73 -0.14
C LEU A 209 -0.20 -20.19 0.27
N THR A 210 -1.19 -20.90 -0.28
CA THR A 210 -1.41 -22.31 0.05
C THR A 210 -0.45 -23.26 -0.66
N CYS A 211 0.04 -22.90 -1.85
CA CYS A 211 1.08 -23.67 -2.52
C CYS A 211 2.42 -23.60 -1.76
N ASP A 212 2.73 -22.47 -1.12
CA ASP A 212 3.93 -22.31 -0.27
C ASP A 212 3.92 -23.22 0.96
N ASN A 213 2.73 -23.41 1.56
CA ASN A 213 2.54 -24.25 2.73
C ASN A 213 2.61 -25.75 2.42
N LEU A 214 2.48 -26.16 1.15
CA LEU A 214 2.68 -27.57 0.77
C LEU A 214 4.17 -27.95 0.72
N THR A 215 5.08 -26.97 0.68
CA THR A 215 6.53 -27.19 0.65
C THR A 215 7.21 -27.02 2.01
N THR A 216 6.54 -26.44 3.01
CA THR A 216 7.07 -26.31 4.37
C THR A 216 6.48 -27.41 5.25
N THR A 217 7.24 -28.49 5.42
CA THR A 217 6.98 -29.53 6.41
C THR A 217 6.92 -28.90 7.81
N PRO A 218 6.00 -29.30 8.71
CA PRO A 218 5.95 -28.76 10.05
C PRO A 218 7.23 -29.16 10.81
N THR A 219 8.06 -28.17 11.17
CA THR A 219 9.14 -28.35 12.13
C THR A 219 8.53 -28.66 13.49
N THR A 220 8.28 -29.95 13.73
CA THR A 220 7.99 -30.48 15.06
C THR A 220 9.33 -30.53 15.80
N PRO A 221 9.52 -29.81 16.92
CA PRO A 221 10.74 -29.96 17.70
C PRO A 221 10.80 -31.40 18.25
N PRO A 222 11.97 -32.07 18.24
CA PRO A 222 12.07 -33.44 18.72
C PRO A 222 11.63 -33.51 20.18
N ARG A 223 10.68 -34.40 20.43
CA ARG A 223 10.26 -34.80 21.78
C ARG A 223 11.46 -35.46 22.44
N ASN A 224 12.03 -34.82 23.46
CA ASN A 224 13.08 -35.41 24.30
C ASN A 224 12.57 -36.74 24.87
N GLN A 225 13.03 -37.85 24.28
CA GLN A 225 13.09 -39.13 24.98
C GLN A 225 14.45 -39.18 25.67
N GLN A 226 14.46 -38.85 26.96
CA GLN A 226 15.49 -39.36 27.86
C GLN A 226 14.80 -40.38 28.76
N ALA A 227 15.25 -41.61 28.61
CA ALA A 227 15.03 -42.69 29.55
C ALA A 227 15.89 -42.43 30.80
N ALA A 228 15.25 -42.52 31.97
CA ALA A 228 15.80 -43.02 33.21
C ALA A 228 14.62 -43.49 34.07
#